data_AF-A0A484B4A6-F1
#
_entry.id   AF-A0A484B4A6-F1
#
_cell.length_a   1.000
_cell.length_b   1.000
_cell.length_c   1.000
_cell.angle_alpha   90.00
_cell.angle_beta   90.00
_cell.angle_gamma   90.00
#
_symmetry.space_group_name_H-M   'P 1'
#
loop_
_entity.id
_entity.type
_entity.pdbx_description
1 polymer ?
#
loop_
_entity_poly.entity_id
_entity_poly.type
_entity_poly.pdbx_seq_one_letter_code
_entity_poly.pdbx_strand_id
1 'polypeptide(L)'
;MSFAVVGILGHFSKTLLLFFLPQILNFLYSTPQLFHFVPCPRHRLPKYDAKTDLLHISTTEFRLNELGSLGRLMAKVLRTFHLISWQEQPDGRVITNNFTLINFVLFIFGPVHERIATQMLMSFQLLCTLLAFFIRYPLANYFYTLET
;
A
#
# COMPACT_ATOMS: atom_id res chain seq x y z
N MET A 1 11.96 -13.45 8.24
CA MET A 1 12.57 -13.60 9.58
C MET A 1 13.98 -13.02 9.66
N SER A 2 14.85 -13.24 8.67
CA SER A 2 16.24 -12.76 8.68
C SER A 2 16.39 -11.27 9.02
N PHE A 3 15.60 -10.38 8.39
CA PHE A 3 15.64 -8.94 8.69
C PHE A 3 15.30 -8.63 10.16
N ALA A 4 14.26 -9.25 10.72
CA ALA A 4 13.91 -9.04 12.12
C ALA A 4 15.02 -9.51 13.07
N VAL A 5 15.63 -10.67 12.80
CA VAL A 5 16.74 -11.22 13.61
C VAL A 5 17.93 -10.25 13.61
N VAL A 6 18.41 -9.82 12.45
CA VAL A 6 19.56 -8.90 12.38
C VAL A 6 19.24 -7.53 12.98
N GLY A 7 18.01 -7.03 12.81
CA GLY A 7 17.58 -5.75 13.37
C GLY A 7 17.47 -5.75 14.89
N ILE A 8 17.00 -6.85 15.49
CA ILE A 8 16.88 -7.01 16.94
C ILE A 8 18.27 -7.23 17.55
N LEU A 9 19.03 -8.22 17.06
CA LEU A 9 20.36 -8.54 17.61
C LEU A 9 21.38 -7.43 17.39
N GLY A 10 21.26 -6.68 16.29
CA GLY A 10 22.11 -5.53 16.00
C GLY A 10 21.64 -4.22 16.63
N HIS A 11 20.54 -4.20 17.39
CA HIS A 11 19.98 -3.02 18.04
C HIS A 11 19.67 -1.84 17.08
N PHE A 12 19.40 -2.12 15.79
CA PHE A 12 19.06 -1.11 14.78
C PHE A 12 17.64 -1.29 14.21
N SER A 13 16.75 -1.95 14.95
CA SER A 13 15.36 -2.20 14.56
C SER A 13 14.61 -0.94 14.10
N LYS A 14 14.82 0.21 14.77
CA LYS A 14 14.22 1.50 14.38
C LYS A 14 14.64 1.92 12.96
N THR A 15 15.92 1.79 12.62
CA THR A 15 16.42 2.12 11.26
C THR A 15 15.96 1.09 10.25
N LEU A 16 15.95 -0.20 10.62
CA LEU A 16 15.44 -1.24 9.73
C LEU A 16 13.97 -0.98 9.36
N LEU A 17 13.14 -0.51 10.29
CA LEU A 17 11.76 -0.12 10.01
C LEU A 17 11.66 1.05 9.02
N LEU A 18 12.60 1.99 9.03
CA LEU A 18 12.64 3.07 8.02
C LEU A 18 12.91 2.51 6.61
N PHE A 19 13.73 1.47 6.47
CA PHE A 19 13.90 0.79 5.19
C PHE A 19 12.65 0.02 4.76
N PHE A 20 11.78 -0.34 5.70
CA PHE A 20 10.53 -1.04 5.43
C PHE A 20 9.34 -0.09 5.15
N LEU A 21 9.61 1.18 4.84
CA LEU A 21 8.56 2.18 4.63
C LEU A 21 7.55 1.78 3.54
N PRO A 22 7.93 1.29 2.34
CA PRO A 22 6.96 0.83 1.35
C PRO A 22 6.10 -0.34 1.83
N GLN A 23 6.67 -1.27 2.60
CA GLN A 23 5.98 -2.43 3.15
C GLN A 23 4.97 -1.99 4.22
N ILE A 24 5.35 -1.05 5.09
CA ILE A 24 4.48 -0.45 6.09
C ILE A 24 3.33 0.32 5.42
N LEU A 25 3.62 1.14 4.41
CA LEU A 25 2.59 1.87 3.66
C LEU A 25 1.61 0.93 2.97
N ASN A 26 2.11 -0.11 2.30
CA ASN A 26 1.25 -1.13 1.70
C ASN A 26 0.39 -1.84 2.77
N PHE A 27 0.97 -2.18 3.91
CA PHE A 27 0.24 -2.80 5.02
C PHE A 27 -0.87 -1.89 5.53
N LEU A 28 -0.57 -0.62 5.84
CA LEU A 28 -1.53 0.38 6.30
C LEU A 28 -2.67 0.57 5.30
N TYR A 29 -2.35 0.71 4.01
CA TYR A 29 -3.36 0.83 2.96
C TYR A 29 -4.22 -0.43 2.84
N SER A 30 -3.62 -1.62 3.00
CA SER A 30 -4.33 -2.91 3.00
C SER A 30 -5.15 -3.19 4.27
N THR A 31 -5.00 -2.42 5.36
CA THR A 31 -5.66 -2.72 6.65
C THR A 31 -7.18 -2.91 6.57
N PRO A 32 -7.98 -2.11 5.83
CA PRO A 32 -9.42 -2.30 5.81
C PRO A 32 -9.82 -3.68 5.25
N GLN A 33 -9.06 -4.18 4.28
CA GLN A 33 -9.26 -5.52 3.70
C GLN A 33 -8.73 -6.61 4.62
N LEU A 34 -7.52 -6.46 5.18
CA LEU A 34 -6.89 -7.47 6.04
C LEU A 34 -7.73 -7.78 7.30
N PHE A 35 -8.32 -6.76 7.90
CA PHE A 35 -9.21 -6.92 9.06
C PHE A 35 -10.68 -7.17 8.67
N HIS A 36 -10.96 -7.38 7.38
CA HIS A 36 -12.29 -7.69 6.86
C HIS A 36 -13.36 -6.61 7.13
N PHE A 37 -12.95 -5.36 7.34
CA PHE A 37 -13.87 -4.21 7.39
C PHE A 37 -14.45 -3.88 6.01
N VAL A 38 -13.69 -4.19 4.96
CA VAL A 38 -14.10 -4.21 3.56
C VAL A 38 -13.86 -5.63 3.03
N PRO A 39 -14.72 -6.17 2.15
CA PRO A 39 -14.51 -7.51 1.59
C PRO A 39 -13.12 -7.68 0.99
N CYS A 40 -12.40 -8.70 1.47
CA CYS A 40 -11.06 -9.04 1.02
C CYS A 40 -11.12 -10.27 0.12
N PRO A 41 -10.87 -10.14 -1.19
CA PRO A 41 -10.78 -11.30 -2.06
C PRO A 41 -9.54 -12.11 -1.72
N ARG A 42 -9.57 -13.41 -2.05
CA ARG A 42 -8.44 -14.32 -1.82
C ARG A 42 -7.17 -13.88 -2.53
N HIS A 43 -7.31 -13.33 -3.74
CA HIS A 43 -6.21 -12.81 -4.55
C HIS A 43 -6.41 -11.31 -4.78
N ARG A 44 -5.39 -10.51 -4.44
CA ARG A 44 -5.39 -9.04 -4.56
C ARG A 44 -4.35 -8.52 -5.56
N LEU A 45 -3.82 -9.43 -6.37
CA LEU A 45 -2.89 -9.10 -7.45
C LEU A 45 -3.63 -8.38 -8.59
N PRO A 46 -2.95 -7.55 -9.39
CA PRO A 46 -3.51 -7.01 -10.63
C PRO A 46 -3.98 -8.12 -11.58
N LYS A 47 -4.93 -7.79 -12.46
CA LYS A 47 -5.42 -8.70 -13.50
C LYS A 47 -4.53 -8.58 -14.74
N TYR A 48 -3.96 -9.69 -15.19
CA TYR A 48 -3.21 -9.73 -16.44
C TYR A 48 -4.16 -9.85 -17.64
N ASP A 49 -3.94 -9.04 -18.68
CA ASP A 49 -4.62 -9.15 -19.97
C ASP A 49 -3.65 -9.68 -21.03
N ALA A 50 -3.89 -10.92 -21.48
CA ALA A 50 -3.07 -11.59 -22.49
C ALA A 50 -3.11 -10.93 -23.88
N LYS A 51 -4.12 -10.09 -24.17
CA LYS A 51 -4.24 -9.42 -25.47
C LYS A 51 -3.33 -8.20 -25.56
N THR A 52 -3.25 -7.43 -24.47
CA THR A 52 -2.48 -6.20 -24.40
C THR A 52 -1.11 -6.41 -23.76
N ASP A 53 -0.90 -7.53 -23.09
CA ASP A 53 0.28 -7.85 -22.28
C ASP A 53 0.51 -6.84 -21.12
N LEU A 54 -0.60 -6.31 -20.60
CA LEU A 54 -0.62 -5.30 -19.52
C LEU A 54 -1.27 -5.83 -18.25
N LEU A 55 -0.87 -5.25 -17.11
CA LEU A 55 -1.52 -5.44 -15.82
C LEU A 55 -2.58 -4.36 -15.61
N HIS A 56 -3.82 -4.79 -15.43
CA HIS A 56 -4.96 -3.96 -15.07
C HIS A 56 -5.23 -4.02 -13.56
N ILE A 57 -5.79 -2.94 -13.04
CA ILE A 57 -6.19 -2.84 -11.64
C ILE A 57 -7.21 -3.95 -11.32
N SER A 58 -7.01 -4.69 -10.24
CA SER A 58 -8.02 -5.62 -9.75
C SER A 58 -9.03 -4.91 -8.86
N THR A 59 -10.30 -5.28 -9.01
CA THR A 59 -11.44 -4.65 -8.34
C THR A 59 -12.09 -5.58 -7.31
N THR A 60 -12.77 -4.97 -6.35
CA THR A 60 -13.60 -5.60 -5.33
C THR A 60 -14.96 -4.95 -5.32
N GLU A 61 -16.00 -5.76 -5.25
CA GLU A 61 -17.39 -5.31 -5.27
C GLU A 61 -18.03 -5.59 -3.92
N PHE A 62 -18.76 -4.61 -3.38
CA PHE A 62 -19.48 -4.77 -2.12
C PHE A 62 -20.69 -3.85 -2.04
N ARG A 63 -21.65 -4.17 -1.17
CA ARG A 63 -22.80 -3.30 -0.90
C ARG A 63 -22.51 -2.42 0.31
N LEU A 64 -22.69 -1.10 0.17
CA LEU A 64 -22.50 -0.13 1.25
C LEU A 64 -23.30 -0.50 2.51
N ASN A 65 -24.50 -1.06 2.32
CA ASN A 65 -25.39 -1.45 3.41
C ASN A 65 -24.85 -2.60 4.26
N GLU A 66 -24.00 -3.47 3.69
CA GLU A 66 -23.41 -4.63 4.38
C GLU A 66 -22.15 -4.25 5.19
N LEU A 67 -21.52 -3.11 4.88
CA LEU A 67 -20.36 -2.65 5.64
C LEU A 67 -20.79 -2.09 7.00
N GLY A 68 -20.07 -2.48 8.05
CA GLY A 68 -20.17 -1.85 9.36
C GLY A 68 -19.73 -0.38 9.34
N SER A 69 -20.09 0.37 10.38
CA SER A 69 -19.81 1.82 10.47
C SER A 69 -18.32 2.17 10.32
N LEU A 70 -17.43 1.33 10.86
CA LEU A 70 -15.98 1.48 10.73
C LEU A 70 -15.51 1.28 9.29
N GLY A 71 -15.97 0.22 8.63
CA GLY A 71 -15.64 -0.04 7.21
C GLY A 71 -16.10 1.09 6.30
N ARG A 72 -17.29 1.63 6.55
CA ARG A 72 -17.80 2.82 5.82
C ARG A 72 -16.94 4.06 6.07
N LEU A 73 -16.54 4.31 7.32
CA LEU A 73 -15.66 5.43 7.65
C LEU A 73 -14.31 5.29 6.95
N MET A 74 -13.66 4.12 7.03
CA MET A 74 -12.37 3.86 6.37
C MET A 74 -12.49 4.03 4.85
N ALA A 75 -13.53 3.47 4.23
CA ALA A 75 -13.77 3.63 2.80
C ALA A 75 -14.04 5.10 2.41
N LYS A 76 -14.77 5.85 3.24
CA LYS A 76 -15.01 7.29 3.04
C LYS A 76 -13.72 8.09 3.13
N VAL A 77 -12.87 7.80 4.12
CA VAL A 77 -11.56 8.43 4.27
C VAL A 77 -10.70 8.17 3.04
N LEU A 78 -10.58 6.90 2.61
CA LEU A 78 -9.82 6.54 1.40
C LEU A 78 -10.36 7.22 0.14
N ARG A 79 -11.69 7.34 0.02
CA ARG A 79 -12.37 8.08 -1.05
C ARG A 79 -12.04 9.58 -1.00
N THR A 80 -12.11 10.21 0.17
CA THR A 80 -11.81 11.64 0.34
C THR A 80 -10.37 11.96 -0.03
N PHE A 81 -9.42 11.08 0.30
CA PHE A 81 -8.02 11.24 -0.10
C PHE A 81 -7.73 10.82 -1.55
N HIS A 82 -8.76 10.46 -2.34
CA HIS A 82 -8.63 10.03 -3.73
C HIS A 82 -7.66 8.85 -3.93
N LEU A 83 -7.55 7.98 -2.92
CA LEU A 83 -6.63 6.83 -2.93
C LEU A 83 -7.26 5.58 -3.55
N ILE A 84 -8.56 5.61 -3.83
CA ILE A 84 -9.32 4.48 -4.36
C ILE A 84 -10.17 4.91 -5.54
N SER A 85 -10.30 4.03 -6.53
CA SER A 85 -11.31 4.15 -7.56
C SER A 85 -12.68 3.87 -6.93
N TRP A 86 -13.66 4.71 -7.23
CA TRP A 86 -14.99 4.61 -6.66
C TRP A 86 -16.05 4.65 -7.77
N GLN A 87 -16.70 3.51 -8.00
CA GLN A 87 -17.77 3.38 -8.98
C GLN A 87 -19.03 2.86 -8.29
N GLU A 88 -20.07 3.69 -8.24
CA GLU A 88 -21.39 3.32 -7.72
C GLU A 88 -22.24 2.80 -8.88
N GLN A 89 -22.73 1.56 -8.77
CA GLN A 89 -23.67 0.98 -9.72
C GLN A 89 -25.13 1.31 -9.33
N PRO A 90 -26.05 1.33 -10.31
CA PRO A 90 -27.49 1.58 -10.06
C PRO A 90 -28.11 0.60 -9.06
N ASP A 91 -27.57 -0.62 -8.96
CA ASP A 91 -28.03 -1.69 -8.06
C ASP A 91 -27.61 -1.48 -6.58
N GLY A 92 -26.97 -0.35 -6.24
CA GLY A 92 -26.47 -0.06 -4.89
C GLY A 92 -25.17 -0.79 -4.52
N ARG A 93 -24.50 -1.40 -5.51
CA ARG A 93 -23.16 -1.99 -5.36
C ARG A 93 -22.09 -0.93 -5.61
N VAL A 94 -21.01 -1.01 -4.85
CA VAL A 94 -19.81 -0.19 -5.06
C VAL A 94 -18.70 -1.09 -5.54
N ILE A 95 -18.07 -0.69 -6.65
CA ILE A 95 -16.86 -1.31 -7.17
C ILE A 95 -15.69 -0.40 -6.82
N THR A 96 -14.73 -0.94 -6.09
CA THR A 96 -13.47 -0.26 -5.76
C THR A 96 -12.28 -1.05 -6.27
N ASN A 97 -11.12 -0.40 -6.39
CA ASN A 97 -9.86 -1.13 -6.57
C ASN A 97 -9.48 -1.91 -5.29
N ASN A 98 -8.67 -2.96 -5.44
CA ASN A 98 -8.05 -3.66 -4.33
C ASN A 98 -7.03 -2.77 -3.61
N PHE A 99 -7.00 -2.84 -2.28
CA PHE A 99 -6.16 -1.96 -1.46
C PHE A 99 -4.75 -2.52 -1.31
N THR A 100 -3.96 -2.42 -2.38
CA THR A 100 -2.53 -2.74 -2.37
C THR A 100 -1.74 -1.65 -3.09
N LEU A 101 -0.49 -1.45 -2.70
CA LEU A 101 0.40 -0.47 -3.31
C LEU A 101 0.60 -0.73 -4.81
N ILE A 102 0.57 -2.00 -5.24
CA ILE A 102 0.64 -2.37 -6.66
C ILE A 102 -0.57 -1.82 -7.43
N ASN A 103 -1.78 -2.06 -6.93
CA ASN A 103 -3.00 -1.53 -7.55
C ASN A 103 -3.07 0.00 -7.45
N PHE A 104 -2.48 0.60 -6.42
CA PHE A 104 -2.37 2.05 -6.30
C PHE A 104 -1.44 2.67 -7.36
N VAL A 105 -0.28 2.05 -7.62
CA VAL A 105 0.61 2.45 -8.72
C VAL A 105 -0.13 2.34 -10.06
N LEU A 106 -0.85 1.25 -10.31
CA LEU A 106 -1.66 1.08 -11.53
C LEU A 106 -2.83 2.07 -11.61
N PHE A 107 -3.37 2.51 -10.46
CA PHE A 107 -4.38 3.55 -10.40
C PHE A 107 -3.83 4.92 -10.81
N ILE A 108 -2.60 5.24 -10.42
CA ILE A 108 -1.94 6.52 -10.79
C ILE A 108 -1.46 6.52 -12.24
N PHE A 109 -0.75 5.46 -12.65
CA PHE A 109 -0.06 5.41 -13.95
C PHE A 109 -0.88 4.74 -15.06
N GLY A 110 -1.97 4.07 -14.72
CA GLY A 110 -2.75 3.27 -15.65
C GLY A 110 -2.20 1.85 -15.85
N PRO A 111 -2.75 1.11 -16.82
CA PRO A 111 -2.30 -0.24 -17.13
C PRO A 111 -0.89 -0.24 -17.70
N VAL A 112 0.02 -1.00 -17.06
CA VAL A 112 1.41 -1.13 -17.52
C VAL A 112 1.84 -2.59 -17.51
N HIS A 113 2.89 -2.91 -18.25
CA HIS A 113 3.47 -4.25 -18.25
C HIS A 113 4.08 -4.59 -16.88
N GLU A 114 4.09 -5.87 -16.52
CA GLU A 114 4.51 -6.37 -15.19
C GLU A 114 5.93 -5.93 -14.81
N ARG A 115 6.86 -5.96 -15.77
CA ARG A 115 8.24 -5.49 -15.57
C ARG A 115 8.28 -4.03 -15.15
N ILE A 116 7.48 -3.18 -15.78
CA ILE A 116 7.44 -1.74 -15.52
C ILE A 116 6.83 -1.48 -14.14
N ALA A 117 5.72 -2.14 -13.80
CA ALA A 117 5.12 -2.05 -12.46
C ALA A 117 6.12 -2.44 -11.36
N THR A 118 6.87 -3.52 -11.58
CA THR A 118 7.91 -3.98 -10.65
C THR A 118 9.05 -2.97 -10.54
N GLN A 119 9.52 -2.41 -11.65
CA GLN A 119 10.55 -1.37 -11.66
C GLN A 119 10.10 -0.09 -10.95
N MET A 120 8.83 0.30 -11.08
CA MET A 120 8.25 1.44 -10.36
C MET A 120 8.27 1.20 -8.84
N LEU A 121 7.87 0.01 -8.38
CA LEU A 121 7.89 -0.35 -6.96
C LEU A 121 9.30 -0.45 -6.40
N MET A 122 10.25 -1.02 -7.15
CA MET A 122 11.66 -1.07 -6.75
C MET A 122 12.30 0.32 -6.72
N SER A 123 11.95 1.20 -7.66
CA SER A 123 12.37 2.60 -7.64
C SER A 123 11.82 3.32 -6.40
N PHE A 124 10.55 3.10 -6.06
CA PHE A 124 9.96 3.64 -4.83
C PHE A 124 10.70 3.13 -3.58
N GLN A 125 11.04 1.84 -3.53
CA GLN A 125 11.84 1.26 -2.44
C GLN A 125 13.23 1.89 -2.32
N LEU A 126 13.91 2.14 -3.44
CA LEU A 126 15.19 2.82 -3.46
C LEU A 126 15.06 4.25 -2.92
N LEU A 127 14.05 5.00 -3.35
CA LEU A 127 13.78 6.36 -2.87
C LEU A 127 13.53 6.40 -1.36
N CYS A 128 12.70 5.49 -0.82
CA CYS A 128 12.48 5.39 0.62
C CYS A 128 13.76 5.01 1.39
N THR A 129 14.62 4.20 0.79
CA THR A 129 15.90 3.80 1.38
C THR A 129 16.89 4.98 1.43
N LEU A 130 16.96 5.77 0.36
CA LEU A 130 17.73 7.01 0.33
C LEU A 130 17.20 8.02 1.36
N LEU A 131 15.88 8.16 1.48
CA LEU A 131 15.25 8.99 2.51
C LEU A 131 15.61 8.49 3.91
N ALA A 132 15.59 7.18 4.16
CA ALA A 132 15.97 6.60 5.45
C ALA A 132 17.44 6.90 5.79
N PHE A 133 18.35 6.83 4.82
CA PHE A 133 19.74 7.23 5.01
C PHE A 133 19.89 8.73 5.27
N PHE A 134 19.13 9.56 4.58
CA PHE A 134 19.08 11.00 4.83
C PHE A 134 18.53 11.32 6.23
N ILE A 135 17.55 10.58 6.74
CA ILE A 135 17.10 10.76 8.12
C ILE A 135 18.19 10.29 9.11
N ARG A 136 18.89 9.21 8.80
CA ARG A 136 19.87 8.61 9.72
C ARG A 136 21.17 9.40 9.84
N TYR A 137 21.75 9.89 8.75
CA TYR A 137 23.12 10.44 8.78
C TYR A 137 23.18 11.95 9.06
N PRO A 138 22.52 12.84 8.30
CA PRO A 138 22.55 14.27 8.60
C PRO A 138 21.63 14.66 9.76
N LEU A 139 20.50 13.98 10.00
CA LEU A 139 19.58 14.28 11.11
C LEU A 139 19.89 13.56 12.43
N ALA A 140 20.95 12.74 12.50
CA ALA A 140 21.34 12.09 13.75
C ALA A 140 21.57 13.11 14.89
N ASN A 141 22.17 14.26 14.57
CA ASN A 141 22.41 15.32 15.54
C ASN A 141 21.13 16.05 16.01
N TYR A 142 19.99 15.89 15.34
CA TYR A 142 18.72 16.55 15.73
C TYR A 142 17.74 15.59 16.42
N PHE A 143 17.78 14.29 16.09
CA PHE A 143 16.90 13.28 16.71
C PHE A 143 17.52 12.58 17.92
N TYR A 144 18.84 12.40 17.98
CA TYR A 144 19.50 11.68 19.07
C TYR A 144 20.13 12.58 20.14
N THR A 145 20.04 13.91 19.99
CA THR A 145 20.50 14.88 21.01
C THR A 145 19.49 15.09 22.15
N LEU A 146 18.30 14.49 22.08
CA LEU A 146 17.28 14.55 23.15
C LEU A 146 17.34 13.35 24.12
N GLU A 147 18.30 12.44 23.96
CA GLU A 147 18.49 11.26 24.85
C GLU A 147 19.74 11.36 25.77
N THR A 148 20.30 12.56 25.98
CA THR A 148 21.30 12.83 27.04
C THR A 148 20.75 13.85 28.04
#